data_AF-A0A838QUX3-F1
#
_entry.id   AF-A0A838QUX3-F1
#
_cell.length_a   1.000
_cell.length_b   1.000
_cell.length_c   1.000
_cell.angle_alpha   90.00
_cell.angle_beta   90.00
_cell.angle_gamma   90.00
#
_symmetry.space_group_name_H-M   'P 1'
#
loop_
_entity.id
_entity.type
_entity.pdbx_description
1 polymer ?
#
loop_
_entity_poly.entity_id
_entity_poly.type
_entity_poly.pdbx_seq_one_letter_code
_entity_poly.pdbx_strand_id
1 'polypeptide(L)'
;MHLPYTIVAFSHLRWNFVYQRPQHLLSRLAATHPVFFVEEPQYDAEGPARWERSTPHPNVTVFRPRTMVQAPGFHGEQLAALEPLMAELSAELGEANLLAWL
;
A
#
# COMPACT_ATOMS: atom_id res chain seq x y z
N MET A 1 19.17 18.41 -9.60
CA MET A 1 18.73 17.00 -9.59
C MET A 1 17.87 16.81 -8.35
N HIS A 2 16.56 16.61 -8.52
CA HIS A 2 15.68 16.31 -7.38
C HIS A 2 15.87 14.83 -7.04
N LEU A 3 16.15 14.51 -5.78
CA LEU A 3 16.20 13.11 -5.35
C LEU A 3 14.79 12.51 -5.50
N PRO A 4 14.64 11.31 -6.09
CA PRO A 4 13.33 10.70 -6.22
C PRO A 4 12.76 10.42 -4.82
N TYR A 5 11.58 10.95 -4.54
CA TYR A 5 10.79 10.59 -3.36
C TYR A 5 9.95 9.34 -3.64
N THR A 6 9.60 8.59 -2.59
CA THR A 6 8.66 7.47 -2.71
C THR A 6 7.25 7.97 -2.48
N ILE A 7 6.33 7.58 -3.36
CA ILE A 7 4.91 7.88 -3.24
C ILE A 7 4.25 6.71 -2.52
N VAL A 8 3.60 6.98 -1.39
CA VAL A 8 2.79 5.98 -0.68
C VAL A 8 1.32 6.37 -0.83
N ALA A 9 0.54 5.56 -1.54
CA ALA A 9 -0.86 5.82 -1.82
C ALA A 9 -1.76 4.81 -1.10
N PHE A 10 -2.56 5.26 -0.16
CA PHE A 10 -3.58 4.43 0.49
C PHE A 10 -4.86 4.45 -0.35
N SER A 11 -5.48 3.29 -0.53
CA SER A 11 -6.61 3.17 -1.45
C SER A 11 -7.64 2.15 -0.99
N HIS A 12 -8.90 2.57 -1.00
CA HIS A 12 -10.06 1.69 -0.88
C HIS A 12 -10.32 0.89 -2.16
N LEU A 13 -9.77 1.33 -3.29
CA LEU A 13 -9.79 0.59 -4.54
C LEU A 13 -8.63 -0.39 -4.61
N ARG A 14 -8.88 -1.52 -5.28
CA ARG A 14 -7.88 -2.55 -5.54
C ARG A 14 -7.18 -2.27 -6.86
N TRP A 15 -5.87 -2.47 -6.92
CA TRP A 15 -5.09 -2.28 -8.14
C TRP A 15 -5.58 -3.17 -9.28
N ASN A 16 -5.90 -4.44 -8.97
CA ASN A 16 -6.33 -5.44 -9.95
C ASN A 16 -7.83 -5.37 -10.30
N PHE A 17 -8.55 -4.33 -9.88
CA PHE A 17 -9.93 -4.09 -10.29
C PHE A 17 -9.99 -3.36 -11.65
N VAL A 18 -11.15 -2.79 -12.00
CA VAL A 18 -11.30 -1.95 -13.19
C VAL A 18 -10.21 -0.88 -13.22
N TYR A 19 -9.54 -0.74 -14.36
CA TYR A 19 -8.50 0.25 -14.56
C TYR A 19 -9.11 1.65 -14.65
N GLN A 20 -8.65 2.55 -13.77
CA GLN A 20 -9.22 3.85 -13.46
C GLN A 20 -8.13 4.92 -13.40
N ARG A 21 -8.56 6.19 -13.26
CA ARG A 21 -7.68 7.37 -13.21
C ARG A 21 -6.55 7.28 -12.18
N PRO A 22 -6.75 6.71 -10.96
CA PRO A 22 -5.65 6.56 -10.00
C PRO A 22 -4.52 5.68 -10.55
N GLN A 23 -4.82 4.51 -11.14
CA GLN A 23 -3.77 3.66 -11.69
C GLN A 23 -3.07 4.31 -12.89
N HIS A 24 -3.80 5.06 -13.73
CA HIS A 24 -3.18 5.85 -14.82
C HIS A 24 -2.15 6.85 -14.29
N LEU A 25 -2.52 7.63 -13.27
CA LEU A 25 -1.65 8.65 -12.70
C LEU A 25 -0.44 8.02 -12.03
N LEU A 26 -0.67 7.02 -11.17
CA LEU A 26 0.38 6.36 -10.41
C LEU A 26 1.36 5.60 -11.30
N SER A 27 0.88 4.93 -12.36
CA SER A 27 1.77 4.25 -13.31
C SER A 27 2.67 5.24 -14.08
N ARG A 28 2.18 6.45 -14.35
CA ARG A 28 2.99 7.51 -14.97
C ARG A 28 4.02 8.09 -14.00
N LEU A 29 3.65 8.28 -12.73
CA LEU A 29 4.58 8.74 -11.69
C LEU A 29 5.64 7.66 -11.39
N ALA A 30 5.27 6.38 -11.50
CA ALA A 30 6.16 5.23 -11.34
C ALA A 30 7.36 5.25 -12.31
N ALA A 31 7.27 5.97 -13.43
CA ALA A 31 8.39 6.13 -14.35
C ALA A 31 9.59 6.87 -13.73
N THR A 32 9.38 7.66 -12.67
CA THR A 32 10.42 8.48 -12.05
C THR A 32 10.48 8.37 -10.52
N HIS A 33 9.43 7.84 -9.88
CA HIS A 33 9.32 7.73 -8.43
C HIS A 33 8.79 6.34 -8.05
N PRO A 34 9.38 5.62 -7.09
CA PRO A 34 8.77 4.40 -6.57
C PRO A 34 7.36 4.67 -6.05
N VAL A 35 6.42 3.78 -6.36
CA VAL A 35 5.02 3.87 -5.90
C VAL A 35 4.69 2.67 -5.04
N PHE A 36 4.34 2.92 -3.79
CA PHE A 36 3.84 1.94 -2.84
C PHE A 36 2.34 2.15 -2.71
N PHE A 37 1.55 1.23 -3.24
CA PHE A 37 0.09 1.30 -3.25
C PHE A 37 -0.47 0.39 -2.15
N VAL A 38 -0.97 0.97 -1.07
CA VAL A 38 -1.50 0.26 0.09
C VAL A 38 -3.01 0.10 -0.07
N GLU A 39 -3.44 -1.14 -0.31
CA GLU A 39 -4.85 -1.49 -0.36
C GLU A 39 -5.44 -1.65 1.04
N GLU A 40 -6.76 -1.60 1.15
CA GLU A 40 -7.41 -1.95 2.41
C GLU A 40 -7.17 -3.42 2.79
N PRO A 41 -7.23 -3.72 4.11
CA PRO A 41 -7.13 -5.07 4.62
C PRO A 41 -8.15 -6.00 3.98
N GLN A 42 -7.74 -7.25 3.81
CA GLN A 42 -8.62 -8.34 3.42
C GLN A 42 -8.63 -9.39 4.51
N TYR A 43 -9.84 -9.80 4.90
CA TYR A 43 -10.01 -10.87 5.88
C TYR A 43 -9.30 -12.14 5.42
N ASP A 44 -8.52 -12.70 6.33
CA ASP A 44 -7.84 -13.97 6.19
C ASP A 44 -7.90 -14.71 7.52
N ALA A 45 -8.45 -15.93 7.51
CA ALA A 45 -8.54 -16.74 8.72
C ALA A 45 -7.20 -17.41 9.07
N GLU A 46 -6.19 -17.31 8.21
CA GLU A 46 -4.92 -18.00 8.37
C GLU A 46 -3.81 -17.07 8.85
N GLY A 47 -3.27 -17.39 10.04
CA GLY A 47 -2.05 -16.82 10.58
C GLY A 47 -2.16 -15.37 11.07
N PRO A 48 -1.04 -14.80 11.55
CA PRO A 48 -1.00 -13.41 12.00
C PRO A 48 -1.17 -12.43 10.83
N ALA A 49 -1.39 -11.17 11.18
CA ALA A 49 -1.43 -10.08 10.20
C ALA A 49 -0.13 -10.06 9.38
N ARG A 50 -0.26 -9.96 8.05
CA ARG A 50 0.89 -9.98 7.13
C ARG A 50 0.62 -9.19 5.87
N TRP A 51 1.70 -8.80 5.21
CA TRP A 51 1.64 -8.22 3.87
C TRP A 51 1.52 -9.31 2.80
N GLU A 52 0.47 -9.24 1.99
CA GLU A 52 0.46 -9.79 0.64
C GLU A 52 1.01 -8.72 -0.31
N ARG A 53 2.06 -9.04 -1.07
CA ARG A 53 2.74 -8.09 -1.97
C ARG A 53 2.63 -8.54 -3.43
N SER A 54 2.51 -7.58 -4.34
CA SER A 54 2.63 -7.82 -5.78
C SER A 54 3.24 -6.63 -6.52
N THR A 55 3.75 -6.87 -7.73
CA THR A 55 4.36 -5.83 -8.57
C THR A 55 3.66 -5.80 -9.94
N PRO A 56 2.44 -5.25 -10.02
CA PRO A 56 1.62 -5.33 -11.23
C PRO A 56 2.06 -4.37 -12.34
N HIS A 57 2.95 -3.42 -12.03
CA HIS A 57 3.56 -2.49 -12.99
C HIS A 57 5.01 -2.20 -12.55
N PRO A 58 5.95 -1.93 -13.47
CA PRO A 58 7.30 -1.50 -13.11
C PRO A 58 7.28 -0.35 -12.09
N ASN A 59 8.06 -0.50 -11.02
CA ASN A 59 8.20 0.49 -9.95
C ASN A 59 6.91 0.79 -9.16
N VAL A 60 5.90 -0.07 -9.28
CA VAL A 60 4.69 -0.07 -8.43
C VAL A 60 4.68 -1.35 -7.60
N THR A 61 4.75 -1.21 -6.28
CA THR A 61 4.53 -2.32 -5.33
C THR A 61 3.18 -2.13 -4.67
N VAL A 62 2.31 -3.13 -4.80
CA VAL A 62 1.02 -3.17 -4.09
C VAL A 62 1.22 -3.93 -2.79
N PHE A 63 0.79 -3.31 -1.69
CA PHE A 63 0.76 -3.87 -0.35
C PHE A 63 -0.69 -4.08 0.06
N ARG A 64 -1.10 -5.34 0.23
CA ARG A 64 -2.41 -5.69 0.78
C ARG A 64 -2.24 -6.31 2.17
N PRO A 65 -2.77 -5.71 3.23
CA PRO A 65 -2.83 -6.36 4.53
C PRO A 65 -3.77 -7.56 4.49
N ARG A 66 -3.33 -8.70 5.03
CA ARG A 66 -4.17 -9.85 5.36
C ARG A 66 -4.34 -9.86 6.87
N THR A 67 -5.58 -9.76 7.36
CA THR A 67 -5.87 -9.68 8.80
C THR A 67 -7.03 -10.59 9.18
N MET A 68 -7.08 -11.04 10.44
CA MET A 68 -8.22 -11.81 10.96
C MET A 68 -9.40 -10.92 11.40
N VAL A 69 -9.32 -9.61 11.17
CA VAL A 69 -10.34 -8.64 11.59
C VAL A 69 -11.40 -8.54 10.50
N GLN A 70 -12.66 -8.75 10.86
CA GLN A 70 -13.77 -8.74 9.90
C GLN A 70 -14.23 -7.35 9.49
N ALA A 71 -13.91 -6.31 10.28
CA ALA A 71 -14.27 -4.95 9.96
C ALA A 71 -13.72 -4.54 8.57
N PRO A 72 -14.53 -3.95 7.70
CA PRO A 72 -14.13 -3.64 6.33
C PRO A 72 -13.18 -2.44 6.28
N GLY A 73 -12.40 -2.35 5.21
CA GLY A 73 -11.62 -1.16 4.91
C GLY A 73 -10.61 -0.78 6.00
N PHE A 74 -10.26 0.50 6.07
CA PHE A 74 -9.39 1.04 7.14
C PHE A 74 -10.16 1.35 8.43
N HIS A 75 -11.09 0.49 8.83
CA HIS A 75 -11.87 0.67 10.07
C HIS A 75 -10.97 0.64 11.31
N GLY A 76 -11.40 1.31 12.39
CA GLY A 76 -10.60 1.44 13.63
C GLY A 76 -10.21 0.09 14.26
N GLU A 77 -11.03 -0.95 14.11
CA GLU A 77 -10.74 -2.30 14.57
C GLU A 77 -9.53 -2.95 13.86
N GLN A 78 -9.17 -2.46 12.67
CA GLN A 78 -7.99 -2.92 11.94
C GLN A 78 -6.69 -2.35 12.51
N LEU A 79 -6.74 -1.23 13.26
CA LEU A 79 -5.54 -0.49 13.66
C LEU A 79 -4.53 -1.36 14.41
N ALA A 80 -4.97 -2.17 15.37
CA ALA A 80 -4.08 -3.05 16.13
C ALA A 80 -3.41 -4.13 15.25
N ALA A 81 -4.10 -4.59 14.21
CA ALA A 81 -3.53 -5.55 13.25
C ALA A 81 -2.60 -4.88 12.23
N LEU A 82 -2.84 -3.60 11.91
CA LEU A 82 -2.09 -2.85 10.92
C LEU A 82 -0.84 -2.16 11.49
N GLU A 83 -0.84 -1.79 12.77
CA GLU A 83 0.30 -1.14 13.42
C GLU A 83 1.65 -1.84 13.19
N PRO A 84 1.80 -3.16 13.44
CA PRO A 84 3.08 -3.83 13.18
C PRO A 84 3.45 -3.84 11.70
N LEU A 85 2.45 -3.99 10.82
CA LEU A 85 2.66 -3.98 9.36
C LEU A 85 3.13 -2.61 8.87
N MET A 86 2.54 -1.54 9.39
CA MET A 86 2.95 -0.17 9.07
C MET A 86 4.32 0.17 9.64
N ALA A 87 4.68 -0.38 10.79
CA ALA A 87 6.04 -0.26 11.33
C ALA A 87 7.08 -0.95 10.41
N GLU A 88 6.77 -2.16 9.90
CA GLU A 88 7.61 -2.84 8.91
C GLU A 88 7.76 -2.00 7.62
N LEU A 89 6.66 -1.47 7.09
CA LEU A 89 6.68 -0.65 5.88
C LEU A 89 7.47 0.65 6.10
N SER A 90 7.31 1.28 7.26
CA SER A 90 8.06 2.49 7.62
C SER A 90 9.57 2.20 7.74
N ALA A 91 9.95 1.04 8.28
CA ALA A 91 11.34 0.62 8.36
C ALA A 91 11.92 0.34 6.95
N GLU A 92 11.13 -0.26 6.05
CA GLU A 92 11.50 -0.49 4.65
C GLU A 92 11.72 0.83 3.88
N LEU A 93 10.90 1.84 4.16
CA LEU A 93 11.01 3.16 3.53
C LEU A 93 12.18 4.00 4.06
N GLY A 94 12.65 3.76 5.29
CA GLY A 94 13.76 4.49 5.90
C GLY A 94 13.53 6.01 5.94
N GLU A 95 14.61 6.79 5.81
CA GLU A 95 14.55 8.26 5.74
C GLU A 95 14.19 8.81 4.34
N ALA A 96 13.51 8.01 3.49
CA ALA A 96 13.12 8.48 2.17
C ALA A 96 12.29 9.77 2.26
N ASN A 97 12.45 10.67 1.28
CA ASN A 97 11.45 11.73 1.08
C ASN A 97 10.15 11.02 0.72
N LEU A 98 9.12 11.19 1.56
CA LEU A 98 7.83 10.52 1.41
C LEU A 98 6.77 11.52 0.98
N LEU A 99 6.06 11.19 -0.10
CA LEU A 99 4.80 11.83 -0.43
C LEU A 99 3.67 10.85 -0.10
N ALA A 100 2.97 11.10 1.00
CA ALA A 100 1.76 10.36 1.33
C ALA A 100 0.58 10.91 0.53
N TRP A 101 -0.10 10.04 -0.20
CA TRP A 101 -1.40 10.28 -0.83
C TRP A 101 -2.44 9.47 -0.05
N LEU A 102 -3.36 10.19 0.60
CA LEU A 102 -4.51 9.61 1.33
C LEU A 102 -5.79 9.75 0.49
#